data_AF-A0AAW9W8V6-F1
#
_entry.id   AF-A0AAW9W8V6-F1
#
_cell.length_a   1.000
_cell.length_b   1.000
_cell.length_c   1.000
_cell.angle_alpha   90.00
_cell.angle_beta   90.00
_cell.angle_gamma   90.00
#
_symmetry.space_group_name_H-M   'P 1'
#
loop_
_entity.id
_entity.type
_entity.pdbx_description
1 polymer ?
#
loop_
_entity_poly.entity_id
_entity_poly.type
_entity_poly.pdbx_seq_one_letter_code
_entity_poly.pdbx_strand_id
1 'polypeptide(L)' 'IHQINLSESEYVTHLQNGYILSDLSEFSKAGHYFLDTLEHWNQALIHSIDKIRQNTGNQFVQKWERWLEEAKSEQ' A
#
# COMPACT_ATOMS: atom_id res chain seq x y z
N ILE A 1 0.57 -3.66 9.81
CA ILE A 1 1.99 -4.09 9.88
C ILE A 1 2.67 -3.52 8.64
N HIS A 2 3.73 -2.75 8.81
CA HIS A 2 4.45 -2.09 7.70
C HIS A 2 5.40 -3.08 7.02
N GLN A 3 5.60 -2.95 5.72
CA GLN A 3 6.41 -3.87 4.92
C GLN A 3 7.68 -3.18 4.40
N ILE A 4 8.82 -3.87 4.45
CA ILE A 4 10.08 -3.40 3.85
C ILE A 4 10.42 -4.36 2.72
N ASN A 5 10.41 -3.86 1.48
CA ASN A 5 10.61 -4.65 0.26
C ASN A 5 11.82 -4.12 -0.54
N LEU A 6 12.41 -4.96 -1.37
CA LEU A 6 13.45 -4.57 -2.34
C LEU A 6 12.87 -4.22 -3.72
N SER A 7 11.62 -4.58 -3.97
CA SER A 7 10.95 -4.39 -5.26
C SER A 7 9.61 -3.71 -5.08
N GLU A 8 9.22 -2.95 -6.11
CA GLU A 8 7.90 -2.34 -6.17
C GLU A 8 6.78 -3.38 -6.23
N SER A 9 5.62 -3.02 -5.69
CA SER A 9 4.41 -3.82 -5.76
C SER A 9 3.18 -2.93 -5.68
N GLU A 10 2.06 -3.38 -6.22
CA GLU A 10 0.79 -2.67 -6.10
C GLU A 10 0.27 -2.59 -4.66
N TYR A 11 0.83 -3.39 -3.76
CA TYR A 11 0.40 -3.53 -2.37
C TYR A 11 1.19 -2.63 -1.41
N VAL A 12 2.37 -2.16 -1.79
CA VAL A 12 3.26 -1.35 -0.95
C VAL A 12 3.58 -0.04 -1.63
N THR A 13 3.13 1.05 -1.03
CA THR A 13 3.48 2.42 -1.41
C THR A 13 4.59 2.92 -0.51
N HIS A 14 5.70 3.34 -1.12
CA HIS A 14 6.88 3.83 -0.41
C HIS A 14 6.54 5.02 0.51
N LEU A 15 7.06 4.99 1.74
CA LEU A 15 6.84 5.99 2.80
C LEU A 15 5.39 6.15 3.26
N GLN A 16 4.48 5.30 2.80
CA GLN A 16 3.10 5.24 3.30
C GLN A 16 2.91 3.97 4.11
N ASN A 17 2.61 2.84 3.49
CA ASN A 17 2.38 1.57 4.18
C ASN A 17 3.58 0.61 4.13
N GLY A 18 4.71 1.09 3.61
CA GLY A 18 5.97 0.37 3.61
C GLY A 18 7.14 1.18 3.06
N TYR A 19 8.31 0.56 3.02
CA TYR A 19 9.55 1.16 2.52
C TYR A 19 10.12 0.28 1.41
N ILE A 20 10.44 0.86 0.26
CA ILE A 20 11.05 0.15 -0.87
C ILE A 20 12.52 0.53 -0.86
N LEU A 21 13.37 -0.44 -0.59
CA LEU A 21 14.82 -0.28 -0.51
C LEU A 21 15.40 -0.18 -1.91
N SER A 22 16.31 0.78 -2.12
CA SER A 22 17.14 0.81 -3.33
C SER A 22 18.15 -0.34 -3.31
N ASP A 23 18.71 -0.60 -2.12
CA ASP A 23 19.60 -1.74 -1.84
C ASP A 23 19.60 -2.07 -0.33
N LEU A 24 20.24 -3.18 0.05
CA LEU A 24 20.25 -3.67 1.43
C LEU A 24 20.93 -2.74 2.44
N SER A 25 21.79 -1.82 2.01
CA SER A 25 22.43 -0.86 2.92
C SER A 25 21.42 0.10 3.55
N GLU A 26 20.27 0.32 2.90
CA GLU A 26 19.20 1.18 3.41
C GLU A 26 18.31 0.51 4.46
N PHE A 27 18.50 -0.78 4.74
CA PHE A 27 17.62 -1.54 5.66
C PHE A 27 17.55 -0.89 7.05
N SER A 28 18.69 -0.45 7.59
CA SER A 28 18.73 0.21 8.91
C SER A 28 17.92 1.51 8.91
N LYS A 29 17.99 2.28 7.81
CA LYS A 29 17.24 3.54 7.64
C LYS A 29 15.73 3.28 7.56
N ALA A 30 15.31 2.25 6.83
CA ALA A 30 13.91 1.84 6.76
C ALA A 30 13.37 1.36 8.12
N GLY A 31 14.20 0.67 8.91
CA GLY A 31 13.89 0.31 10.29
C GLY A 31 13.64 1.54 11.16
N HIS A 32 14.58 2.50 11.15
CA HIS A 32 14.44 3.76 11.89
C HIS A 32 13.20 4.56 11.50
N TYR A 33 12.87 4.63 10.21
CA TYR A 33 11.69 5.35 9.72
C TYR A 33 10.38 4.93 10.39
N PHE A 34 10.20 3.62 10.64
CA PHE A 34 8.98 3.10 11.25
C PHE A 34 9.06 2.85 12.76
N LEU A 35 10.26 2.72 13.32
CA LEU A 35 10.47 2.35 14.72
C LEU A 35 10.84 3.53 15.62
N ASP A 36 11.41 4.61 15.07
CA ASP A 36 11.88 5.74 15.88
C ASP A 36 10.73 6.66 16.33
N THR A 37 9.61 6.69 15.59
CA THR A 37 8.46 7.55 15.92
C THR A 37 7.13 6.83 15.72
N LEU A 38 6.23 6.99 16.68
CA LEU A 38 4.85 6.49 16.58
C LEU A 38 4.00 7.24 15.53
N GLU A 39 4.46 8.40 15.07
CA GLU A 39 3.78 9.22 14.06
C GLU A 39 3.73 8.52 12.70
N HIS A 40 4.88 8.13 12.16
CA HIS A 40 4.99 7.38 10.90
C HIS A 40 4.32 6.01 11.01
N TRP A 41 4.41 5.38 12.17
CA TRP A 41 3.76 4.09 12.41
C TRP A 41 2.22 4.19 12.37
N ASN A 42 1.64 5.26 12.93
CA ASN A 42 0.19 5.48 12.92
C ASN A 42 -0.33 5.87 11.53
N GLN A 43 0.39 6.72 10.78
CA GLN A 43 -0.02 7.08 9.41
C GLN A 43 -0.01 5.85 8.48
N ALA A 44 1.03 5.03 8.57
CA ALA A 44 1.16 3.81 7.80
C ALA A 44 0.09 2.75 8.14
N LEU A 45 -0.40 2.73 9.39
CA LEU A 45 -1.51 1.88 9.82
C LEU A 45 -2.84 2.34 9.20
N ILE A 46 -3.11 3.64 9.19
CA ILE A 46 -4.32 4.21 8.57
C ILE A 46 -4.33 3.89 7.06
N HIS A 47 -3.22 4.12 6.36
CA HIS A 47 -3.10 3.79 4.94
C HIS A 47 -3.29 2.29 4.65
N SER A 48 -2.78 1.42 5.52
CA SER A 48 -2.98 -0.02 5.39
C SER A 48 -4.46 -0.41 5.55
N ILE A 49 -5.18 0.20 6.49
CA ILE A 49 -6.62 -0.02 6.69
C ILE A 49 -7.42 0.42 5.46
N ASP A 50 -7.07 1.57 4.86
CA ASP A 50 -7.73 2.06 3.65
C ASP A 50 -7.47 1.15 2.44
N LYS A 51 -6.23 0.68 2.26
CA LYS A 51 -5.88 -0.32 1.22
C LYS A 51 -6.65 -1.62 1.41
N ILE A 52 -6.80 -2.11 2.65
CA ILE A 52 -7.60 -3.32 2.92
C ILE A 52 -9.05 -3.08 2.52
N ARG A 53 -9.66 -1.97 2.94
CA ARG A 53 -11.06 -1.64 2.63
C ARG A 53 -11.33 -1.53 1.13
N GLN A 54 -10.40 -0.96 0.37
CA GLN A 54 -10.55 -0.82 -1.09
C GLN A 54 -10.41 -2.13 -1.87
N ASN A 55 -9.75 -3.14 -1.27
CA ASN A 55 -9.46 -4.43 -1.90
C ASN A 55 -10.25 -5.58 -1.27
N THR A 56 -11.19 -5.30 -0.37
CA THR A 56 -12.07 -6.31 0.25
C THR A 56 -13.51 -5.82 0.31
N GLY A 57 -14.45 -6.77 0.30
CA GLY A 57 -15.89 -6.47 0.39
C GLY A 57 -16.47 -5.75 -0.82
N ASN A 58 -17.59 -5.04 -0.61
CA ASN A 58 -18.40 -4.46 -1.69
C ASN A 58 -17.68 -3.41 -2.54
N GLN A 59 -16.66 -2.72 -2.00
CA GLN A 59 -15.90 -1.73 -2.78
C GLN A 59 -15.11 -2.40 -3.91
N PHE A 60 -14.64 -3.63 -3.71
CA PHE A 60 -13.94 -4.39 -4.74
C PHE A 60 -14.91 -4.83 -5.86
N VAL A 61 -16.10 -5.30 -5.47
CA VAL A 61 -17.17 -5.67 -6.43
C VAL A 61 -17.59 -4.47 -7.28
N GLN A 62 -17.76 -3.30 -6.68
CA GLN A 62 -18.08 -2.06 -7.40
C GLN A 62 -17.00 -1.64 -8.41
N LYS A 63 -15.71 -1.86 -8.10
CA LYS A 63 -14.63 -1.62 -9.06
C LYS A 63 -14.75 -2.53 -10.28
N TRP A 64 -15.05 -3.81 -10.06
CA TRP A 64 -15.26 -4.77 -11.14
C TRP A 64 -16.48 -4.45 -11.99
N GLU A 65 -17.60 -4.08 -11.37
CA GLU A 65 -18.81 -3.65 -12.08
C GLU A 65 -18.53 -2.45 -12.97
N ARG A 66 -17.82 -1.43 -12.46
CA ARG A 66 -17.42 -0.25 -13.23
C ARG A 66 -16.53 -0.63 -14.43
N TRP A 67 -15.52 -1.48 -14.24
CA TRP A 67 -14.66 -1.93 -15.34
C TRP A 67 -15.43 -2.72 -16.42
N LEU A 68 -16.41 -3.53 -16.03
CA LEU A 68 -17.27 -4.25 -16.98
C LEU A 68 -18.19 -3.30 -17.76
N GLU A 69 -18.64 -2.20 -17.15
CA GLU A 69 -19.43 -1.16 -17.81
C GLU A 69 -18.59 -0.35 -18.80
N GLU A 70 -17.39 0.04 -18.40
CA GLU A 70 -16.42 0.73 -19.27
C GLU A 70 -16.08 -0.13 -20.50
N ALA A 71 -15.75 -1.40 -20.31
CA ALA A 71 -15.44 -2.34 -21.40
C ALA A 71 -16.61 -2.59 -22.37
N LYS A 72 -17.85 -2.47 -21.89
CA LYS A 72 -19.05 -2.56 -22.75
C LYS A 72 -19.32 -1.27 -23.52
N SER A 73 -18.89 -0.12 -23.00
CA SER A 73 -19.10 1.19 -23.63
C SER A 73 -18.07 1.50 -24.72
N GLU A 74 -16.97 0.76 -24.77
CA GLU A 74 -15.92 0.85 -25.80
C GLU A 74 -16.15 -0.08 -27.02
N GLN A 75 -17.26 -0.84 -27.02
CA GLN A 75 -17.74 -1.67 -28.15
C GLN A 75 -18.85 -0.99 -28.93
#